data_AF-A0A5B7BX52-F1
#
_entry.id   AF-A0A5B7BX52-F1
#
_cell.length_a   1.000
_cell.length_b   1.000
_cell.length_c   1.000
_cell.angle_alpha   90.00
_cell.angle_beta   90.00
_cell.angle_gamma   90.00
#
_symmetry.space_group_name_H-M   'P 1'
#
loop_
_entity.id
_entity.type
_entity.pdbx_description
1 polymer ?
#
loop_
_entity_poly.entity_id
_entity_poly.type
_entity_poly.pdbx_seq_one_letter_code
_entity_poly.pdbx_strand_id
1 'polypeptide(L)'
;EWARAQTASSLIEFSSRDGEAEGILKDIAERAGSKESFSYSRFFAIGLFRLLELANATEPTILEKLCAALNINKRSVDRDLDVYRNLLSKLVQAKELLKEYVDREKKKIEERAESQKANEAITKCLGEYQYAGR
;
A
#
# COMPACT_ATOMS: atom_id res chain seq x y z
N GLU A 1 15.18 -9.96 0.04
CA GLU A 1 16.32 -10.51 0.79
C GLU A 1 17.38 -9.46 1.15
N TRP A 2 18.13 -8.84 0.22
CA TRP A 2 19.28 -7.96 0.56
C TRP A 2 18.97 -6.86 1.59
N ALA A 3 17.93 -6.05 1.36
CA ALA A 3 17.56 -4.93 2.24
C ALA A 3 17.21 -5.38 3.68
N ARG A 4 16.60 -6.56 3.84
CA ARG A 4 16.20 -7.09 5.15
C ARG A 4 17.39 -7.52 6.01
N ALA A 5 18.53 -7.79 5.38
CA ALA A 5 19.79 -8.12 6.06
C ALA A 5 20.61 -6.88 6.45
N GLN A 6 20.15 -5.67 6.09
CA GLN A 6 20.87 -4.43 6.38
C GLN A 6 20.44 -3.82 7.71
N THR A 7 21.28 -2.93 8.21
CA THR A 7 20.99 -2.05 9.35
C THR A 7 20.95 -0.60 8.87
N ALA A 8 20.44 0.29 9.71
CA ALA A 8 20.43 1.72 9.41
C ALA A 8 21.84 2.25 9.06
N SER A 9 22.86 1.89 9.84
CA SER A 9 24.25 2.29 9.59
C SER A 9 24.78 1.69 8.30
N SER A 10 24.54 0.41 8.05
CA SER A 10 25.08 -0.27 6.87
C SER A 10 24.46 0.24 5.56
N LEU A 11 23.24 0.78 5.61
CA LEU A 11 22.60 1.48 4.49
C LEU A 11 23.15 2.89 4.25
N ILE A 12 23.52 3.63 5.30
CA ILE A 12 24.07 4.99 5.17
C ILE A 12 25.54 4.94 4.74
N GLU A 13 26.29 3.98 5.27
CA GLU A 13 27.73 3.80 5.03
C GLU A 13 27.99 2.93 3.78
N PHE A 14 27.07 2.90 2.81
CA PHE A 14 27.23 2.10 1.59
C PHE A 14 28.48 2.48 0.78
N SER A 15 28.98 3.71 0.92
CA SER A 15 30.16 4.21 0.20
C SER A 15 31.47 3.54 0.64
N SER A 16 31.57 3.07 1.88
CA SER A 16 32.74 2.38 2.42
C SER A 16 32.67 0.87 2.29
N ARG A 17 31.57 0.34 1.74
CA ARG A 17 31.27 -1.09 1.65
C ARG A 17 31.34 -1.56 0.21
N ASP A 18 31.66 -2.83 0.02
CA ASP A 18 31.73 -3.45 -1.31
C ASP A 18 30.67 -4.54 -1.46
N GLY A 19 30.00 -4.51 -2.60
CA GLY A 19 28.88 -5.39 -2.93
C GLY A 19 28.14 -4.86 -4.16
N GLU A 20 27.36 -5.72 -4.81
CA GLU A 20 26.61 -5.34 -6.01
C GLU A 20 25.63 -4.19 -5.71
N ALA A 21 24.86 -4.31 -4.62
CA ALA A 21 23.90 -3.30 -4.22
C ALA A 21 24.59 -1.99 -3.78
N GLU A 22 25.67 -2.09 -3.00
CA GLU A 22 26.49 -0.95 -2.60
C GLU A 22 27.09 -0.23 -3.84
N GLY A 23 27.54 -0.99 -4.85
CA GLY A 23 28.00 -0.45 -6.12
C GLY A 23 26.92 0.35 -6.86
N ILE A 24 25.69 -0.17 -6.90
CA ILE A 24 24.54 0.55 -7.49
C ILE A 24 24.25 1.83 -6.71
N LEU A 25 24.31 1.80 -5.37
CA LEU A 25 24.08 3.00 -4.54
C LEU A 25 25.19 4.05 -4.75
N LYS A 26 26.46 3.64 -4.88
CA LYS A 26 27.60 4.52 -5.22
C LYS A 26 27.39 5.19 -6.58
N ASP A 27 27.04 4.42 -7.60
CA ASP A 27 26.76 4.91 -8.96
C ASP A 27 25.56 5.88 -9.00
N ILE A 28 24.50 5.61 -8.23
CA ILE A 28 23.39 6.55 -8.05
C ILE A 28 23.87 7.85 -7.38
N ALA A 29 24.63 7.75 -6.30
CA ALA A 29 25.13 8.90 -5.55
C ALA A 29 26.05 9.79 -6.39
N GLU A 30 26.91 9.17 -7.21
CA GLU A 30 27.79 9.86 -8.15
C GLU A 30 26.98 10.63 -9.20
N ARG A 31 26.05 9.96 -9.89
CA ARG A 31 25.19 10.63 -10.87
C ARG A 31 24.38 11.77 -10.25
N ALA A 32 23.80 11.56 -9.08
CA ALA A 32 23.00 12.57 -8.38
C ALA A 32 23.83 13.77 -7.90
N GLY A 33 25.11 13.57 -7.57
CA GLY A 33 26.03 14.64 -7.18
C GLY A 33 26.75 15.33 -8.35
N SER A 34 26.75 14.72 -9.53
CA SER A 34 27.43 15.23 -10.72
C SER A 34 26.58 16.27 -11.49
N LYS A 35 27.17 16.87 -12.53
CA LYS A 35 26.42 17.68 -13.52
C LYS A 35 25.63 16.83 -14.52
N GLU A 36 25.82 15.51 -14.52
CA GLU A 36 25.00 14.61 -15.31
C GLU A 36 23.58 14.57 -14.73
N SER A 37 22.58 14.48 -15.60
CA SER A 37 21.19 14.53 -15.15
C SER A 37 20.81 13.22 -14.45
N PHE A 38 20.76 13.23 -13.12
CA PHE A 38 20.06 12.18 -12.37
C PHE A 38 18.55 12.37 -12.51
N SER A 39 17.88 11.39 -13.12
CA SER A 39 16.42 11.39 -13.29
C SER A 39 15.73 10.92 -12.01
N TYR A 40 15.53 11.85 -11.08
CA TYR A 40 14.71 11.61 -9.91
C TYR A 40 13.24 11.38 -10.30
N SER A 41 12.57 10.45 -9.61
CA SER A 41 11.13 10.23 -9.76
C SER A 41 10.46 9.98 -8.41
N ARG A 42 9.14 10.12 -8.33
CA ARG A 42 8.38 9.75 -7.14
C ARG A 42 8.59 8.29 -6.73
N PHE A 43 8.77 7.40 -7.71
CA PHE A 43 9.06 5.99 -7.43
C PHE A 43 10.40 5.80 -6.74
N PHE A 44 11.38 6.67 -7.01
CA PHE A 44 12.66 6.65 -6.31
C PHE A 44 12.48 6.99 -4.82
N ALA A 45 11.70 8.03 -4.48
CA ALA A 45 11.37 8.35 -3.10
C ALA A 45 10.69 7.18 -2.36
N ILE A 46 9.69 6.57 -2.99
CA ILE A 46 8.99 5.40 -2.45
C ILE A 46 9.97 4.22 -2.27
N GLY A 47 10.91 4.04 -3.20
CA GLY A 47 11.97 3.05 -3.13
C GLY A 47 12.89 3.24 -1.92
N LEU A 48 13.32 4.48 -1.64
CA LEU A 48 14.11 4.80 -0.43
C LEU A 48 13.33 4.49 0.84
N PHE A 49 12.06 4.89 0.90
CA PHE A 49 11.19 4.57 2.03
C PHE A 49 11.04 3.05 2.23
N ARG A 50 10.79 2.31 1.15
CA ARG A 50 10.66 0.85 1.18
C ARG A 50 11.96 0.15 1.58
N LEU A 51 13.11 0.68 1.16
CA LEU A 51 14.42 0.18 1.55
C LEU A 51 14.62 0.25 3.06
N LEU A 52 14.32 1.41 3.65
CA LEU A 52 14.39 1.64 5.10
C LEU A 52 13.39 0.79 5.89
N GLU A 53 12.16 0.66 5.39
CA GLU A 53 11.13 -0.18 5.99
C GLU A 53 11.57 -1.65 6.04
N LEU A 54 12.16 -2.18 4.94
CA LEU A 54 12.64 -3.55 4.89
C LEU A 54 13.80 -3.81 5.85
N ALA A 55 14.67 -2.83 6.08
CA ALA A 55 15.78 -2.88 7.03
C ALA A 55 15.36 -2.57 8.48
N ASN A 56 14.07 -2.35 8.73
CA ASN A 56 13.53 -1.92 10.03
C ASN A 56 14.22 -0.65 10.57
N ALA A 57 14.56 0.27 9.67
CA ALA A 57 15.31 1.50 9.94
C ALA A 57 14.40 2.74 9.77
N THR A 58 13.29 2.78 10.51
CA THR A 58 12.18 3.74 10.29
C THR A 58 12.37 5.09 10.99
N GLU A 59 13.49 5.30 11.68
CA GLU A 59 13.80 6.57 12.34
C GLU A 59 13.94 7.71 11.31
N PRO A 60 13.25 8.85 11.47
CA PRO A 60 13.25 9.94 10.49
C PRO A 60 14.66 10.47 10.13
N THR A 61 15.57 10.43 11.09
CA THR A 61 16.97 10.88 10.93
C THR A 61 17.77 9.99 9.98
N ILE A 62 17.36 8.73 9.77
CA ILE A 62 18.05 7.81 8.87
C ILE A 62 17.75 8.16 7.41
N LEU A 63 16.50 8.53 7.10
CA LEU A 63 16.14 8.98 5.75
C LEU A 63 16.91 10.25 5.37
N GLU A 64 17.09 11.17 6.31
CA GLU A 64 17.89 12.37 6.09
C GLU A 64 19.34 12.04 5.78
N LYS A 65 19.97 11.17 6.58
CA LYS A 65 21.34 10.71 6.36
C LYS A 65 21.52 9.96 5.04
N LEU A 66 20.55 9.10 4.69
CA LEU A 66 20.57 8.35 3.44
C LEU A 66 20.41 9.28 2.23
N CYS A 67 19.50 10.27 2.28
CA CYS A 67 19.37 11.29 1.25
C CYS A 67 20.69 12.06 1.06
N ALA A 68 21.34 12.44 2.16
CA ALA A 68 22.63 13.14 2.11
C ALA A 68 23.73 12.27 1.48
N ALA A 69 23.83 11.00 1.87
CA ALA A 69 24.81 10.06 1.32
C ALA A 69 24.60 9.80 -0.18
N LEU A 70 23.35 9.86 -0.67
CA LEU A 70 23.00 9.69 -2.08
C LEU A 70 23.02 11.00 -2.88
N ASN A 71 23.36 12.15 -2.29
CA ASN A 71 23.25 13.47 -2.93
C ASN A 71 21.83 13.82 -3.42
N ILE A 72 20.80 13.38 -2.69
CA ILE A 72 19.38 13.59 -3.05
C ILE A 72 18.75 14.67 -2.18
N ASN A 73 17.93 15.52 -2.81
CA ASN A 73 17.20 16.56 -2.10
C ASN A 73 16.11 15.97 -1.19
N LYS A 74 16.36 16.00 0.14
CA LYS A 74 15.44 15.50 1.17
C LYS A 74 14.05 16.14 1.12
N ARG A 75 13.94 17.43 0.77
CA ARG A 75 12.64 18.13 0.66
C ARG A 75 11.80 17.59 -0.49
N SER A 76 12.42 17.21 -1.60
CA SER A 76 11.70 16.56 -2.72
C SER A 76 11.19 15.18 -2.31
N VAL A 77 12.00 14.41 -1.58
CA VAL A 77 11.61 13.10 -1.03
C VAL A 77 10.42 13.24 -0.08
N ASP A 78 10.48 14.13 0.90
CA ASP A 78 9.38 14.37 1.85
C ASP A 78 8.07 14.70 1.13
N ARG A 79 8.13 15.58 0.13
CA ARG A 79 6.96 16.00 -0.65
C ARG A 79 6.33 14.81 -1.36
N ASP A 80 7.13 13.98 -2.00
CA ASP A 80 6.64 12.81 -2.73
C ASP A 80 6.11 11.71 -1.80
N LEU A 81 6.72 11.54 -0.62
CA LEU A 81 6.23 10.62 0.40
C LEU A 81 4.91 11.09 1.01
N ASP A 82 4.71 12.40 1.20
CA ASP A 82 3.41 12.92 1.64
C ASP A 82 2.32 12.69 0.59
N VAL A 83 2.62 12.94 -0.69
CA VAL A 83 1.70 12.61 -1.80
C VAL A 83 1.37 11.12 -1.80
N TYR A 84 2.37 10.25 -1.67
CA TYR A 84 2.19 8.81 -1.63
C TYR A 84 1.30 8.37 -0.46
N ARG A 85 1.56 8.87 0.75
CA ARG A 85 0.76 8.63 1.95
C ARG A 85 -0.69 9.05 1.76
N ASN A 86 -0.92 10.24 1.18
CA ASN A 86 -2.27 10.74 0.91
C ASN A 86 -3.01 9.88 -0.13
N LEU A 87 -2.32 9.38 -1.16
CA LEU A 87 -2.90 8.43 -2.11
C LEU A 87 -3.28 7.11 -1.43
N LEU A 88 -2.38 6.55 -0.60
CA LEU A 88 -2.66 5.32 0.15
C LEU A 88 -3.89 5.46 1.03
N SER A 89 -4.01 6.56 1.79
CA SER A 89 -5.18 6.83 2.64
C SER A 89 -6.48 6.84 1.83
N LYS A 90 -6.48 7.48 0.64
CA LYS A 90 -7.66 7.50 -0.25
C LYS A 90 -8.01 6.12 -0.78
N LEU A 91 -7.01 5.31 -1.15
CA LEU A 91 -7.23 3.95 -1.65
C LEU A 91 -7.79 3.03 -0.55
N VAL A 92 -7.31 3.17 0.69
CA VAL A 92 -7.84 2.42 1.84
C VAL A 92 -9.30 2.79 2.10
N GLN A 93 -9.62 4.09 2.14
CA GLN A 93 -11.02 4.55 2.31
C GLN A 93 -11.93 4.04 1.18
N ALA A 94 -11.48 4.11 -0.08
CA ALA A 94 -12.23 3.60 -1.21
C ALA A 94 -12.45 2.08 -1.12
N LYS A 95 -11.44 1.32 -0.67
CA LYS A 95 -11.54 -0.13 -0.46
C LYS A 95 -12.57 -0.46 0.63
N GLU A 96 -12.60 0.28 1.72
CA GLU A 96 -13.57 0.10 2.82
C GLU A 96 -15.00 0.40 2.34
N LEU A 97 -15.20 1.52 1.64
CA LEU A 97 -16.50 1.88 1.06
C LEU A 97 -17.03 0.81 0.09
N LEU A 98 -16.14 0.28 -0.78
CA LEU A 98 -16.50 -0.80 -1.71
C LEU A 98 -16.86 -2.08 -0.97
N LYS A 99 -16.15 -2.42 0.12
CA LYS A 99 -16.48 -3.57 0.96
C LYS A 99 -17.87 -3.42 1.58
N GLU A 100 -18.16 -2.27 2.19
CA GLU A 100 -19.48 -1.99 2.76
C GLU A 100 -20.58 -2.04 1.70
N TYR A 101 -20.31 -1.52 0.50
CA TYR A 101 -21.26 -1.59 -0.61
C TYR A 101 -21.57 -3.04 -0.98
N VAL A 102 -20.56 -3.88 -1.18
CA VAL A 102 -20.74 -5.30 -1.50
C VAL A 102 -21.50 -6.04 -0.40
N ASP A 103 -21.17 -5.80 0.86
CA ASP A 103 -21.83 -6.47 1.99
C ASP A 103 -23.30 -6.05 2.11
N ARG A 104 -23.62 -4.77 1.86
CA ARG A 104 -25.02 -4.30 1.79
C ARG A 104 -25.80 -4.92 0.65
N GLU A 105 -25.20 -5.03 -0.54
CA GLU A 105 -25.90 -5.62 -1.69
C GLU A 105 -26.16 -7.13 -1.49
N LYS A 106 -25.20 -7.87 -0.89
CA LYS A 106 -25.42 -9.27 -0.50
C LYS A 106 -26.59 -9.41 0.48
N LYS A 107 -26.62 -8.59 1.53
CA LYS A 107 -27.71 -8.59 2.51
C LYS A 107 -29.08 -8.31 1.87
N LYS A 108 -29.17 -7.33 0.95
CA LYS A 108 -30.41 -7.04 0.23
C LYS A 108 -30.88 -8.22 -0.65
N ILE A 109 -29.95 -8.95 -1.26
CA ILE A 109 -30.28 -10.14 -2.06
C ILE A 109 -30.80 -11.27 -1.16
N GLU A 110 -30.15 -11.50 -0.02
CA GLU A 110 -30.57 -12.49 0.97
C GLU A 110 -31.97 -12.18 1.53
N GLU A 111 -32.22 -10.94 1.96
CA GLU A 111 -33.53 -10.49 2.46
C GLU A 111 -34.65 -10.67 1.42
N ARG A 112 -34.37 -10.41 0.14
CA ARG A 112 -35.34 -10.64 -0.95
C ARG A 112 -35.63 -12.13 -1.15
N ALA A 113 -34.60 -12.98 -1.11
CA ALA A 113 -34.77 -14.42 -1.24
C ALA A 113 -35.54 -15.03 -0.06
N GLU A 114 -35.30 -14.56 1.16
CA GLU A 114 -36.05 -14.97 2.35
C GLU A 114 -37.52 -14.53 2.26
N SER A 115 -37.77 -13.29 1.82
CA SER A 115 -39.13 -12.77 1.63
C SER A 115 -39.90 -13.56 0.57
N GLN A 116 -39.26 -13.95 -0.53
CA GLN A 116 -39.85 -14.81 -1.56
C GLN A 116 -40.20 -16.20 -1.01
N LYS A 117 -39.28 -16.84 -0.28
CA LYS A 117 -39.55 -18.14 0.37
C LYS A 117 -40.69 -18.07 1.38
N ALA A 118 -40.76 -17.01 2.18
CA ALA A 118 -41.85 -16.80 3.14
C ALA A 118 -43.21 -16.65 2.42
N ASN A 119 -43.26 -15.87 1.33
CA ASN A 119 -44.47 -15.70 0.53
C ASN A 119 -44.92 -17.00 -0.16
N GLU A 120 -43.99 -17.80 -0.67
CA GLU A 120 -44.27 -19.13 -1.23
C GLU A 120 -44.84 -20.09 -0.17
N ALA A 121 -44.26 -20.10 1.04
CA ALA A 121 -44.74 -20.93 2.15
C ALA A 121 -46.16 -20.55 2.60
N ILE A 122 -46.47 -19.25 2.69
CA ILE A 122 -47.82 -18.75 3.01
C ILE A 122 -48.82 -19.18 1.93
N THR A 123 -48.46 -19.02 0.66
CA THR A 123 -49.32 -19.41 -0.48
C THR A 123 -49.62 -20.91 -0.46
N LYS A 124 -48.61 -21.75 -0.19
CA LYS A 124 -48.78 -23.21 -0.09
C LYS A 124 -49.70 -23.60 1.06
N CYS A 125 -49.51 -23.04 2.26
CA CYS A 125 -50.39 -23.30 3.41
C CYS A 125 -51.84 -22.90 3.13
N LEU A 126 -52.08 -21.75 2.50
CA LEU A 126 -53.43 -21.29 2.17
C LEU A 126 -54.11 -22.16 1.10
N GLY A 127 -53.34 -22.64 0.11
CA GLY A 127 -53.83 -23.57 -0.91
C GLY A 127 -54.19 -24.95 -0.35
N GLU A 128 -53.41 -25.46 0.60
CA GLU A 128 -53.69 -26.72 1.31
C GLU A 128 -54.94 -26.62 2.20
N TYR A 129 -55.15 -25.48 2.88
CA TYR A 129 -56.38 -25.22 3.65
C TYR A 129 -57.65 -25.15 2.79
N GLN A 130 -57.57 -24.62 1.56
CA GLN A 130 -58.70 -24.60 0.64
C GLN A 130 -59.07 -26.00 0.10
N TYR A 131 -58.12 -26.94 0.08
CA TYR A 131 -58.35 -28.32 -0.37
C TYR A 131 -58.89 -29.23 0.75
N ALA A 132 -58.55 -28.96 2.02
CA ALA A 132 -59.00 -29.76 3.17
C ALA A 132 -60.42 -29.41 3.67
N GLY A 133 -61.03 -28.33 3.16
CA GLY A 133 -62.37 -27.87 3.54
C GLY A 133 -63.51 -28.32 2.62
N ARG A 134 -63.29 -29.30 1.74
CA ARG A 134 -64.33 -29.91 0.89
C ARG A 134 -64.62 -31.35 1.27
#